data_AF-S8D4I2-F1
#
_entry.id   AF-S8D4I2-F1
#
_cell.length_a   1.000
_cell.length_b   1.000
_cell.length_c   1.000
_cell.angle_alpha   90.00
_cell.angle_beta   90.00
_cell.angle_gamma   90.00
#
_symmetry.space_group_name_H-M   'P 1'
#
loop_
_entity.id
_entity.type
_entity.pdbx_description
1 polymer ?
#
loop_
_entity_poly.entity_id
_entity_poly.type
_entity_poly.pdbx_seq_one_letter_code
_entity_poly.pdbx_strand_id
1 'polypeptide(L)'
;EKMPVARPESSGSRVIAHVDMDCFYVQVEQRKQPSLRGLPTAVVQYNSWKGGALIAVGYEARKYGVKRSMRGDEAKKACPNIQLVQVPVARGKADLSVYRDAGAEVVSIISNKGRCERASIDEVYLDLTEAAEKMLSENLPERLESVANEALRSHVLGIHLVG
;
A
#
# COMPACT_ATOMS: atom_id res chain seq x y z
N GLU A 1 -7.05 28.76 10.65
CA GLU A 1 -7.77 27.82 11.54
C GLU A 1 -7.10 26.46 11.46
N LYS A 2 -6.75 25.85 12.60
CA LYS A 2 -6.26 24.47 12.61
C LYS A 2 -7.47 23.54 12.41
N MET A 3 -7.36 22.59 11.48
CA MET A 3 -8.39 21.56 11.29
C MET A 3 -8.69 20.88 12.64
N PRO A 4 -9.97 20.74 13.03
CA PRO A 4 -10.32 20.02 14.23
C PRO A 4 -9.93 18.56 14.06
N VAL A 5 -8.98 18.09 14.87
CA VAL A 5 -8.64 16.67 14.99
C VAL A 5 -9.57 16.11 16.06
N ALA A 6 -10.46 15.21 15.68
CA ALA A 6 -11.25 14.45 16.63
C ALA A 6 -10.28 13.76 17.61
N ARG A 7 -10.39 14.06 18.90
CA ARG A 7 -9.72 13.31 19.96
C ARG A 7 -10.72 12.28 20.46
N PRO A 8 -10.69 11.03 19.96
CA PRO A 8 -11.53 10.00 20.55
C PRO A 8 -11.18 9.89 22.05
N GLU A 9 -12.19 9.66 22.88
CA GLU A 9 -11.99 9.30 24.28
C GLU A 9 -11.04 8.10 24.38
N SER A 10 -10.30 7.98 25.49
CA SER A 10 -9.36 6.88 25.69
C SER A 10 -10.09 5.55 25.83
N SER A 11 -10.51 4.98 24.70
CA SER A 11 -10.68 3.54 24.60
C SER A 11 -9.30 2.90 24.83
N GLY A 12 -9.28 1.66 25.34
CA GLY A 12 -8.05 0.96 25.68
C GLY A 12 -7.03 0.92 24.53
N SER A 13 -5.81 0.48 24.82
CA SER A 13 -4.73 0.35 23.82
C SER A 13 -5.24 -0.36 22.56
N ARG A 14 -5.09 0.29 21.40
CA ARG A 14 -5.48 -0.28 20.10
C ARG A 14 -4.28 -0.80 19.35
N VAL A 15 -4.45 -1.91 18.65
CA VAL A 15 -3.48 -2.44 17.70
C VAL A 15 -4.04 -2.25 16.30
N ILE A 16 -3.51 -1.28 15.56
CA ILE A 16 -3.99 -0.95 14.21
C ILE A 16 -2.91 -1.31 13.19
N ALA A 17 -3.26 -2.13 12.20
CA ALA A 17 -2.41 -2.37 11.04
C ALA A 17 -2.79 -1.41 9.90
N HIS A 18 -1.78 -0.88 9.22
CA HIS A 18 -1.93 -0.19 7.96
C HIS A 18 -1.45 -1.11 6.83
N VAL A 19 -2.35 -1.46 5.92
CA VAL A 19 -2.07 -2.35 4.79
C VAL A 19 -2.11 -1.50 3.52
N ASP A 20 -0.97 -1.43 2.82
CA ASP A 20 -0.78 -0.70 1.56
C ASP A 20 -0.24 -1.67 0.51
N MET A 21 -0.85 -1.69 -0.68
CA MET A 21 -0.46 -2.60 -1.75
C MET A 21 0.71 -2.07 -2.57
N ASP A 22 1.77 -2.86 -2.61
CA ASP A 22 2.97 -2.59 -3.39
C ASP A 22 2.70 -2.24 -4.86
N CYS A 23 3.14 -1.05 -5.28
CA CYS A 23 3.00 -0.53 -6.65
C CYS A 23 1.66 -0.93 -7.33
N PHE A 24 0.55 -0.75 -6.61
CA PHE A 24 -0.74 -1.41 -6.85
C PHE A 24 -1.15 -1.54 -8.32
N TYR A 25 -1.18 -0.45 -9.10
CA TYR A 25 -1.65 -0.51 -10.49
C TYR A 25 -0.73 -1.39 -11.38
N VAL A 26 0.57 -1.43 -11.09
CA VAL A 26 1.50 -2.32 -11.81
C VAL A 26 1.20 -3.78 -11.48
N GLN A 27 0.91 -4.11 -10.23
CA GLN A 27 0.53 -5.48 -9.85
C GLN A 27 -0.81 -5.90 -10.47
N VAL A 28 -1.79 -4.99 -10.59
CA VAL A 28 -3.05 -5.25 -11.30
C VAL A 28 -2.77 -5.57 -12.78
N GLU A 29 -1.92 -4.81 -13.45
CA GLU A 29 -1.55 -5.08 -14.85
C GLU A 29 -0.72 -6.36 -15.01
N GLN A 30 0.21 -6.67 -14.08
CA GLN A 30 0.98 -7.91 -14.06
C GLN A 30 0.11 -9.15 -13.74
N ARG A 31 -1.02 -8.97 -13.04
CA ARG A 31 -2.03 -10.02 -12.86
C ARG A 31 -2.73 -10.31 -14.19
N LYS A 32 -3.09 -9.27 -14.93
CA LYS A 32 -3.75 -9.36 -16.25
C LYS A 32 -2.82 -9.83 -17.37
N GLN A 33 -1.56 -9.43 -17.32
CA GLN A 33 -0.52 -9.72 -18.32
C GLN A 33 0.71 -10.32 -17.62
N PRO A 34 0.74 -11.65 -17.39
CA PRO A 34 1.81 -12.30 -16.63
C PRO A 34 3.22 -12.11 -17.21
N SER A 35 3.35 -11.81 -18.51
CA SER A 35 4.62 -11.52 -19.18
C SER A 35 5.31 -10.24 -18.66
N LEU A 36 4.59 -9.36 -17.95
CA LEU A 36 5.15 -8.14 -17.35
C LEU A 36 5.86 -8.39 -16.01
N ARG A 37 5.71 -9.58 -15.41
CA ARG A 37 6.30 -9.90 -14.11
C ARG A 37 7.82 -9.96 -14.21
N GLY A 38 8.52 -9.32 -13.27
CA GLY A 38 9.98 -9.22 -13.27
C GLY A 38 10.56 -8.24 -14.29
N LEU A 39 9.72 -7.57 -15.09
CA LEU A 39 10.16 -6.56 -16.06
C LEU A 39 9.98 -5.14 -15.51
N PRO A 40 10.88 -4.19 -15.82
CA PRO A 40 10.68 -2.78 -15.51
C PRO A 40 9.36 -2.28 -16.11
N THR A 41 8.37 -2.01 -15.28
CA THR A 41 7.00 -1.67 -15.71
C THR A 41 6.52 -0.41 -15.00
N ALA A 42 5.82 0.45 -15.74
CA ALA A 42 5.08 1.57 -15.19
C ALA A 42 3.70 1.69 -15.84
N VAL A 43 2.71 2.13 -15.05
CA VAL A 43 1.38 2.44 -15.56
C VAL A 43 1.30 3.94 -15.84
N VAL A 44 0.77 4.31 -17.01
CA VAL A 44 0.64 5.69 -17.47
C VAL A 44 -0.81 6.06 -17.72
N GLN A 45 -1.17 7.31 -17.41
CA GLN A 45 -2.50 7.86 -17.66
C GLN A 45 -2.43 9.21 -18.40
N TYR A 46 -3.60 9.71 -18.79
CA TYR A 46 -3.85 10.93 -19.58
C TYR A 46 -3.51 10.80 -21.07
N ASN A 47 -3.36 11.95 -21.74
CA ASN A 47 -3.12 12.08 -23.17
C ASN A 47 -1.72 11.56 -23.58
N SER A 48 -1.51 11.41 -24.88
CA SER A 48 -0.24 10.99 -25.49
C SER A 48 0.91 11.98 -25.32
N TRP A 49 0.69 13.14 -24.67
CA TRP A 49 1.72 14.16 -24.51
C TRP A 49 2.92 13.62 -23.70
N LYS A 50 4.07 13.54 -24.38
CA LYS A 50 5.33 13.02 -23.84
C LYS A 50 5.22 11.60 -23.24
N GLY A 51 4.40 10.75 -23.86
CA GLY A 51 4.23 9.36 -23.43
C GLY A 51 3.34 9.16 -22.19
N GLY A 52 2.56 10.16 -21.80
CA GLY A 52 1.64 10.09 -20.64
C GLY A 52 2.34 10.32 -19.30
N ALA A 53 1.57 10.60 -18.25
CA ALA A 53 2.10 10.74 -16.89
C ALA A 53 2.12 9.38 -16.19
N LEU A 54 3.22 9.02 -15.54
CA LEU A 54 3.28 7.80 -14.76
C LEU A 54 2.40 7.95 -13.51
N ILE A 55 1.71 6.88 -13.15
CA ILE A 55 0.86 6.83 -11.95
C ILE A 55 1.18 5.68 -11.01
N ALA A 56 1.88 4.68 -11.50
CA ALA A 56 2.48 3.64 -10.67
C ALA A 56 3.77 3.17 -11.34
N VAL A 57 4.75 2.81 -10.52
CA VAL A 57 6.08 2.38 -10.96
C VAL A 57 6.45 1.12 -10.21
N GLY A 58 6.71 0.05 -10.96
CA GLY A 58 7.14 -1.24 -10.43
C GLY A 58 8.55 -1.16 -9.86
N TYR A 59 8.85 -2.01 -8.88
CA TYR A 59 10.13 -1.99 -8.18
C TYR A 59 11.33 -2.20 -9.13
N GLU A 60 11.16 -3.01 -10.17
CA GLU A 60 12.17 -3.24 -11.21
C GLU A 60 12.51 -1.95 -11.96
N ALA A 61 11.52 -1.09 -12.25
CA ALA A 61 11.75 0.20 -12.89
C ALA A 61 12.36 1.23 -11.93
N ARG A 62 12.00 1.20 -10.64
CA ARG A 62 12.58 2.09 -9.61
C ARG A 62 14.09 1.91 -9.48
N LYS A 63 14.62 0.70 -9.70
CA LYS A 63 16.07 0.42 -9.72
C LYS A 63 16.84 1.24 -10.77
N TYR A 64 16.17 1.65 -11.84
CA TYR A 64 16.72 2.50 -12.90
C TYR A 64 16.46 4.00 -12.67
N GLY A 65 15.99 4.38 -11.48
CA GLY A 65 15.70 5.78 -11.13
C GLY A 65 14.38 6.31 -11.67
N VAL A 66 13.51 5.45 -12.22
CA VAL A 66 12.17 5.84 -12.69
C VAL A 66 11.30 6.22 -11.48
N LYS A 67 10.66 7.39 -11.54
CA LYS A 67 9.82 7.93 -10.46
C LYS A 67 8.40 8.20 -10.95
N ARG A 68 7.42 8.12 -10.05
CA ARG A 68 6.00 8.38 -10.35
C ARG A 68 5.76 9.77 -10.97
N SER A 69 6.57 10.77 -10.63
CA SER A 69 6.44 12.13 -11.18
C SER A 69 6.91 12.29 -12.63
N MET A 70 7.53 11.26 -13.22
CA MET A 70 8.04 11.30 -14.59
C MET A 70 6.94 11.12 -15.63
N ARG A 71 7.21 11.56 -16.85
CA ARG A 71 6.47 11.17 -18.05
C ARG A 71 7.07 9.97 -18.75
N GLY A 72 6.30 9.34 -19.65
CA GLY A 72 6.71 8.14 -20.39
C GLY A 72 8.04 8.31 -21.13
N ASP A 73 8.26 9.45 -21.79
CA ASP A 73 9.52 9.71 -22.51
C ASP A 73 10.72 9.84 -21.56
N GLU A 74 10.53 10.43 -20.39
CA GLU A 74 11.56 10.55 -19.36
C GLU A 74 11.89 9.18 -18.77
N ALA A 75 10.85 8.38 -18.51
CA ALA A 75 11.01 7.01 -18.04
C ALA A 75 11.74 6.13 -19.05
N LYS A 76 11.45 6.27 -20.35
CA LYS A 76 12.17 5.56 -21.44
C LYS A 76 13.63 6.00 -21.55
N LYS A 77 13.95 7.27 -21.29
CA LYS A 77 15.35 7.72 -21.24
C LYS A 77 16.12 7.09 -20.06
N ALA A 78 15.49 7.00 -18.89
CA ALA A 78 16.09 6.38 -17.71
C ALA A 78 16.18 4.85 -17.83
N CYS A 79 15.18 4.21 -18.44
CA CYS A 79 15.10 2.77 -18.62
C CYS A 79 14.57 2.45 -20.03
N PRO A 80 15.46 2.27 -21.03
CA PRO A 80 15.05 2.04 -22.42
C PRO A 80 14.14 0.83 -22.64
N ASN A 81 14.25 -0.19 -21.79
CA ASN A 81 13.47 -1.42 -21.86
C ASN A 81 12.17 -1.39 -21.03
N ILE A 82 11.79 -0.22 -20.49
CA ILE A 82 10.59 -0.09 -19.66
C ILE A 82 9.32 -0.39 -20.44
N GLN A 83 8.44 -1.18 -19.82
CA GLN A 83 7.09 -1.44 -20.28
C GLN A 83 6.17 -0.33 -19.77
N LEU A 84 5.60 0.47 -20.67
CA LEU A 84 4.60 1.48 -20.32
C LEU A 84 3.22 0.92 -20.62
N VAL A 85 2.43 0.68 -19.58
CA VAL A 85 1.06 0.19 -19.71
C VAL A 85 0.10 1.37 -19.60
N GLN A 86 -0.66 1.63 -20.66
CA GLN A 86 -1.63 2.72 -20.70
C GLN A 86 -2.93 2.32 -20.02
N VAL A 87 -3.40 3.17 -19.10
CA VAL A 87 -4.75 3.04 -18.51
C VAL A 87 -5.81 3.08 -19.62
N PRO A 88 -6.80 2.17 -19.63
CA PRO A 88 -7.88 2.18 -20.61
C PRO A 88 -8.60 3.53 -20.66
N VAL A 89 -9.13 3.90 -21.82
CA VAL A 89 -9.86 5.15 -22.01
C VAL A 89 -11.29 4.83 -22.40
N ALA A 90 -12.26 5.36 -21.63
CA ALA A 90 -13.68 5.26 -21.91
C ALA A 90 -14.28 6.67 -21.92
N ARG A 91 -15.08 7.00 -22.94
CA ARG A 91 -15.75 8.31 -23.08
C ARG A 91 -14.78 9.50 -22.95
N GLY A 92 -13.57 9.35 -23.52
CA GLY A 92 -12.53 10.38 -23.51
C GLY A 92 -11.84 10.61 -22.16
N LYS A 93 -12.04 9.73 -21.18
CA LYS A 93 -11.42 9.82 -19.84
C LYS A 93 -10.76 8.49 -19.46
N ALA A 94 -9.79 8.57 -18.56
CA ALA A 94 -9.16 7.39 -17.97
C ALA A 94 -10.21 6.54 -17.25
N ASP A 95 -10.30 5.26 -17.62
CA ASP A 95 -11.14 4.28 -16.97
C ASP A 95 -10.32 3.51 -15.94
N LEU A 96 -10.65 3.74 -14.68
CA LEU A 96 -9.98 3.13 -13.52
C LEU A 96 -10.79 1.99 -12.89
N SER A 97 -11.86 1.52 -13.56
CA SER A 97 -12.73 0.44 -13.05
C SER A 97 -11.93 -0.78 -12.62
N VAL A 98 -11.05 -1.30 -13.47
CA VAL A 98 -10.22 -2.49 -13.18
C VAL A 98 -9.39 -2.35 -11.90
N TYR A 99 -8.86 -1.16 -11.60
CA TYR A 99 -8.08 -0.92 -10.38
C TYR A 99 -9.00 -0.78 -9.16
N ARG A 100 -10.18 -0.17 -9.33
CA ARG A 100 -11.17 -0.04 -8.26
C ARG A 100 -11.71 -1.40 -7.84
N ASP A 101 -11.99 -2.25 -8.81
CA ASP A 101 -12.49 -3.62 -8.61
C ASP A 101 -11.43 -4.45 -7.90
N ALA A 102 -10.18 -4.42 -8.35
CA ALA A 102 -9.08 -5.11 -7.68
C ALA A 102 -8.87 -4.61 -6.23
N GLY A 103 -9.00 -3.31 -5.98
CA GLY A 103 -8.90 -2.76 -4.62
C GLY A 103 -10.06 -3.23 -3.74
N ALA A 104 -11.28 -3.31 -4.30
CA ALA A 104 -12.44 -3.83 -3.59
C ALA A 104 -12.32 -5.33 -3.28
N GLU A 105 -11.72 -6.12 -4.17
CA GLU A 105 -11.40 -7.54 -3.89
C GLU A 105 -10.51 -7.67 -2.65
N VAL A 106 -9.45 -6.86 -2.54
CA VAL A 106 -8.54 -6.91 -1.39
C VAL A 106 -9.21 -6.45 -0.11
N VAL A 107 -9.97 -5.35 -0.15
CA VAL A 107 -10.75 -4.87 1.01
C VAL A 107 -11.74 -5.94 1.47
N SER A 108 -12.42 -6.63 0.55
CA SER A 108 -13.35 -7.71 0.88
C SER A 108 -12.64 -8.82 1.67
N ILE A 109 -11.46 -9.25 1.23
CA ILE A 109 -10.65 -10.24 1.94
C ILE A 109 -10.26 -9.77 3.35
N ILE A 110 -9.78 -8.52 3.47
CA ILE A 110 -9.35 -7.94 4.75
C ILE A 110 -10.54 -7.77 5.71
N SER A 111 -11.71 -7.36 5.20
CA SER A 111 -12.91 -7.14 6.02
C SER A 111 -13.42 -8.41 6.71
N ASN A 112 -13.08 -9.59 6.20
CA ASN A 112 -13.38 -10.86 6.85
C ASN A 112 -12.49 -11.14 8.08
N LYS A 113 -11.46 -10.32 8.34
CA LYS A 113 -10.50 -10.49 9.44
C LYS A 113 -10.77 -9.56 10.63
N GLY A 114 -11.63 -8.56 10.46
CA GLY A 114 -11.95 -7.63 11.55
C GLY A 114 -12.51 -6.31 11.03
N ARG A 115 -12.76 -5.40 11.96
CA ARG A 115 -13.18 -4.03 11.64
C ARG A 115 -12.09 -3.33 10.86
N CYS A 116 -12.41 -2.85 9.67
CA CYS A 116 -11.46 -2.15 8.81
C CYS A 116 -12.05 -0.86 8.23
N GLU A 117 -11.17 0.09 7.92
CA GLU A 117 -11.50 1.34 7.25
C GLU A 117 -10.68 1.47 5.97
N ARG A 118 -11.35 1.64 4.82
CA ARG A 118 -10.68 1.87 3.54
C ARG A 118 -10.17 3.31 3.50
N ALA A 119 -8.86 3.50 3.42
CA ALA A 119 -8.22 4.81 3.36
C ALA A 119 -8.07 5.32 1.91
N SER A 120 -7.79 4.41 0.97
CA SER A 120 -7.60 4.76 -0.44
C SER A 120 -8.05 3.63 -1.37
N ILE A 121 -7.70 3.70 -2.67
CA ILE A 121 -7.97 2.59 -3.60
C ILE A 121 -7.18 1.34 -3.19
N ASP A 122 -6.00 1.54 -2.60
CA ASP A 122 -5.01 0.52 -2.27
C ASP A 122 -4.58 0.41 -0.80
N GLU A 123 -5.15 1.26 0.06
CA GLU A 123 -4.82 1.32 1.48
C GLU A 123 -6.03 1.01 2.37
N VAL A 124 -5.78 0.22 3.43
CA VAL A 124 -6.78 -0.17 4.43
C VAL A 124 -6.17 -0.13 5.83
N TYR A 125 -6.87 0.49 6.77
CA TYR A 125 -6.62 0.32 8.21
C TYR A 125 -7.42 -0.87 8.73
N LEU A 126 -6.79 -1.76 9.49
CA LEU A 126 -7.42 -2.92 10.13
C LEU A 126 -7.22 -2.84 11.64
N ASP A 127 -8.32 -2.90 12.39
CA ASP A 127 -8.29 -3.00 13.85
C ASP A 127 -8.04 -4.45 14.26
N LEU A 128 -6.85 -4.71 14.78
CA LEU A 128 -6.37 -6.00 15.26
C LEU A 128 -6.42 -6.12 16.79
N THR A 129 -7.06 -5.17 17.49
CA THR A 129 -7.06 -5.12 18.96
C THR A 129 -7.55 -6.44 19.57
N GLU A 130 -8.71 -6.93 19.13
CA GLU A 130 -9.29 -8.21 19.61
C GLU A 130 -8.40 -9.42 19.29
N ALA A 131 -7.78 -9.42 18.10
CA ALA A 131 -6.87 -10.51 17.69
C ALA A 131 -5.59 -10.51 18.53
N ALA A 132 -5.04 -9.34 18.85
CA ALA A 132 -3.87 -9.19 19.72
C ALA A 132 -4.18 -9.59 21.16
N GLU A 133 -5.31 -9.16 21.71
CA GLU A 133 -5.77 -9.56 23.06
C GLU A 133 -5.94 -11.07 23.16
N LYS A 134 -6.57 -11.70 22.16
CA LYS A 134 -6.72 -13.15 22.10
C LYS A 134 -5.36 -13.86 22.08
N MET A 135 -4.46 -13.42 21.20
CA MET A 135 -3.12 -14.01 21.08
C MET A 135 -2.33 -13.92 22.39
N LEU A 136 -2.42 -12.78 23.10
CA LEU A 136 -1.81 -12.60 24.43
C LEU A 136 -2.44 -13.50 25.49
N SER A 137 -3.75 -13.70 25.46
CA SER A 137 -4.44 -14.59 26.41
C SER A 137 -4.08 -16.06 26.21
N GLU A 138 -3.87 -16.48 24.97
CA GLU A 138 -3.53 -17.86 24.58
C GLU A 138 -2.02 -18.13 24.75
N ASN A 139 -1.18 -17.10 24.65
CA ASN A 139 0.27 -17.20 24.73
C ASN A 139 0.81 -16.17 25.73
N LEU A 140 0.40 -16.27 26.99
CA LEU A 140 0.90 -15.40 28.05
C LEU A 140 2.43 -15.48 28.07
N PRO A 141 3.15 -14.34 27.92
CA PRO A 141 4.60 -14.34 28.02
C PRO A 141 4.99 -14.87 29.40
N GLU A 142 5.80 -15.93 29.47
CA GLU A 142 6.24 -16.50 30.75
C GLU A 142 6.97 -15.45 31.62
N ARG A 143 7.58 -14.41 31.00
CA ARG A 143 8.20 -13.27 31.67
C ARG A 143 8.09 -11.98 30.84
N LEU A 144 7.85 -10.85 31.50
CA LEU A 144 7.86 -9.51 30.88
C LEU A 144 9.21 -9.15 30.23
N GLU A 145 10.31 -9.74 30.72
CA GLU A 145 11.67 -9.56 30.21
C GLU A 145 11.83 -10.04 28.76
N SER A 146 11.12 -11.10 28.34
CA SER A 146 11.18 -11.57 26.95
C SER A 146 10.46 -10.60 26.01
N VAL A 147 9.37 -9.99 26.46
CA VAL A 147 8.62 -8.95 25.73
C VAL A 147 9.46 -7.68 25.56
N ALA A 148 10.20 -7.26 26.59
CA ALA A 148 11.07 -6.09 26.51
C ALA A 148 12.19 -6.27 25.47
N ASN A 149 12.81 -7.45 25.41
CA ASN A 149 13.85 -7.76 24.42
C ASN A 149 13.31 -7.78 22.99
N GLU A 150 12.09 -8.29 22.78
CA GLU A 150 11.46 -8.29 21.45
C GLU A 150 10.97 -6.90 21.05
N ALA A 151 10.47 -6.10 22.00
CA ALA A 151 10.09 -4.72 21.77
C ALA A 151 11.28 -3.86 21.32
N LEU A 152 12.49 -4.10 21.86
CA LEU A 152 13.73 -3.44 21.42
C LEU A 152 14.13 -3.78 19.98
N ARG A 153 13.68 -4.92 19.43
CA ARG A 153 13.89 -5.27 18.02
C ARG A 153 12.89 -4.58 17.09
N SER A 154 11.86 -3.96 17.66
CA SER A 154 10.79 -3.27 16.95
C SER A 154 10.96 -1.76 17.03
N HIS A 155 10.51 -1.03 16.02
CA HIS A 155 10.42 0.44 16.08
C HIS A 155 9.17 0.84 16.88
N VAL A 156 9.24 0.73 18.20
CA VAL A 156 8.13 1.17 19.05
C VAL A 156 8.35 2.61 19.49
N LEU A 157 7.48 3.51 19.04
CA LEU A 157 7.51 4.91 19.43
C LEU A 157 6.85 5.10 20.80
N GLY A 158 7.50 5.86 21.70
CA GLY A 158 6.93 6.24 22.99
C GLY A 158 7.05 5.23 24.11
N ILE A 159 7.74 4.10 23.91
CA ILE A 159 8.12 3.22 25.02
C ILE A 159 9.42 3.75 25.64
N HIS A 160 9.33 4.21 26.89
CA HIS A 160 10.49 4.40 27.76
C HIS A 160 10.60 3.15 28.64
N LEU A 161 11.46 2.21 28.26
CA LEU A 161 11.81 1.10 29.14
C LEU A 161 12.60 1.70 30.31
N VAL A 162 11.95 1.79 31.47
CA VAL A 162 12.63 2.18 32.72
C VAL A 162 13.54 1.02 33.10
N GLY A 163 14.85 1.27 33.09
CA GLY A 163 15.85 0.35 33.60
C GLY A 163 15.90 0.32 35.12
#